data_AF-A0A7K3YJK1-F1
#
_entry.id   AF-A0A7K3YJK1-F1
#
_cell.length_a   1.000
_cell.length_b   1.000
_cell.length_c   1.000
_cell.angle_alpha   90.00
_cell.angle_beta   90.00
_cell.angle_gamma   90.00
#
_symmetry.space_group_name_H-M   'P 1'
#
loop_
_entity.id
_entity.type
_entity.pdbx_description
1 polymer ?
#
loop_
_entity_poly.entity_id
_entity_poly.type
_entity_poly.pdbx_seq_one_letter_code
_entity_poly.pdbx_strand_id
1 'polypeptide(L)'
;MDPGSPRPFGLKLPGISNLKIPRLSRPAIDRKKALTIAGVAVAVIAVLLVGGFLVTSYLENQQVALFCGHISASEADLFLVHGRISVYMQTPADGLLAAGCDDRMREFAAIARYGRDVTAYHRQIIASDTVPEAYSGAQSAYIRALDRLNHAFSFWSSAATAYDMRDYAAANRNLAEADGAWQEYTAAVAEYDRELRAAEEGAEVPPEQ
;
A
#
# COMPACT_ATOMS: atom_id res chain seq x y z
N MET A 1 -22.71 -65.64 -61.84
CA MET A 1 -23.78 -65.84 -62.83
C MET A 1 -25.09 -65.53 -62.12
N ASP A 2 -25.74 -64.44 -62.50
CA ASP A 2 -27.04 -64.02 -61.98
C ASP A 2 -28.17 -64.80 -62.69
N PRO A 3 -29.20 -65.26 -61.95
CA PRO A 3 -30.54 -65.19 -62.51
C PRO A 3 -31.66 -64.90 -61.47
N GLY A 4 -32.35 -63.76 -61.63
CA GLY A 4 -33.81 -63.68 -61.77
C GLY A 4 -34.75 -63.80 -60.55
N SER A 5 -35.19 -62.63 -60.02
CA SER A 5 -36.55 -62.20 -59.53
C SER A 5 -37.55 -63.21 -58.90
N PRO A 6 -38.22 -62.87 -57.77
CA PRO A 6 -39.54 -62.18 -57.86
C PRO A 6 -39.95 -61.22 -56.71
N ARG A 7 -40.83 -60.24 -57.01
CA ARG A 7 -41.74 -59.56 -56.05
C ARG A 7 -42.94 -60.49 -55.77
N PRO A 8 -43.65 -60.47 -54.61
CA PRO A 8 -44.46 -59.33 -54.14
C PRO A 8 -44.68 -59.25 -52.61
N PHE A 9 -45.63 -58.38 -52.21
CA PHE A 9 -46.36 -58.25 -50.93
C PHE A 9 -46.08 -56.97 -50.13
N GLY A 10 -47.07 -56.08 -50.20
CA GLY A 10 -47.16 -54.91 -49.35
C GLY A 10 -47.59 -55.26 -47.93
N LEU A 11 -47.11 -54.47 -46.97
CA LEU A 11 -47.74 -54.29 -45.68
C LEU A 11 -47.69 -52.80 -45.32
N LYS A 12 -48.86 -52.18 -45.21
CA LYS A 12 -49.06 -50.86 -44.59
C LYS A 12 -48.71 -50.99 -43.10
N LEU A 13 -47.76 -50.18 -42.61
CA LEU A 13 -47.66 -49.89 -41.18
C LEU A 13 -48.26 -48.50 -40.89
N PRO A 14 -49.16 -48.39 -39.89
CA PRO A 14 -49.81 -47.14 -39.53
C PRO A 14 -49.04 -46.39 -38.43
N GLY A 15 -49.22 -45.06 -38.39
CA GLY A 15 -49.25 -44.35 -37.11
C GLY A 15 -47.93 -43.79 -36.59
N ILE A 16 -47.29 -42.89 -37.33
CA ILE A 16 -46.41 -41.86 -36.74
C ILE A 16 -47.04 -40.51 -37.00
N SER A 17 -48.06 -40.17 -36.22
CA SER A 17 -48.67 -38.83 -36.26
C SER A 17 -49.41 -38.59 -34.95
N ASN A 18 -48.69 -38.16 -33.90
CA ASN A 18 -49.18 -37.16 -32.93
C ASN A 18 -48.25 -37.00 -31.72
N LEU A 19 -47.00 -36.58 -31.96
CA LEU A 19 -46.29 -35.77 -30.97
C LEU A 19 -46.32 -34.34 -31.48
N LYS A 20 -47.39 -33.62 -31.09
CA LYS A 20 -47.58 -32.20 -31.35
C LYS A 20 -46.57 -31.45 -30.47
N ILE A 21 -45.34 -31.31 -30.97
CA ILE A 21 -44.34 -30.41 -30.39
C ILE A 21 -45.02 -29.03 -30.31
N PRO A 22 -45.18 -28.42 -29.13
CA PRO A 22 -45.66 -27.06 -29.06
C PRO A 22 -44.63 -26.23 -29.82
N ARG A 23 -45.00 -25.70 -31.00
CA ARG A 23 -44.24 -24.65 -31.63
C ARG A 23 -44.18 -23.54 -30.59
N LEU A 24 -43.03 -23.40 -29.94
CA LEU A 24 -42.65 -22.17 -29.25
C LEU A 24 -42.69 -21.10 -30.34
N SER A 25 -43.80 -20.38 -30.39
CA SER A 25 -43.93 -19.17 -31.17
C SER A 25 -42.75 -18.30 -30.77
N ARG A 26 -41.72 -18.22 -31.64
CA ARG A 26 -40.66 -17.22 -31.48
C ARG A 26 -41.39 -15.90 -31.36
N PRO A 27 -41.34 -15.20 -30.21
CA PRO A 27 -41.94 -13.89 -30.13
C PRO A 27 -41.28 -13.08 -31.24
N ALA A 28 -42.09 -12.58 -32.17
CA ALA A 28 -41.63 -11.61 -33.15
C ALA A 28 -41.34 -10.33 -32.38
N ILE A 29 -40.16 -10.27 -31.75
CA ILE A 29 -39.70 -9.07 -31.08
C ILE A 29 -39.53 -8.05 -32.20
N ASP A 30 -40.42 -7.05 -32.21
CA ASP A 30 -40.38 -5.95 -33.15
C ASP A 30 -38.96 -5.36 -33.14
N ARG A 31 -38.36 -5.22 -34.32
CA ARG A 31 -36.97 -4.76 -34.48
C ARG A 31 -36.73 -3.43 -33.76
N LYS A 32 -37.76 -2.58 -33.69
CA LYS A 32 -37.74 -1.35 -32.90
C LYS A 32 -37.58 -1.61 -31.39
N LYS A 33 -38.35 -2.54 -30.83
CA LYS A 33 -38.23 -2.95 -29.41
C LYS A 33 -36.88 -3.60 -29.13
N ALA A 34 -36.38 -4.44 -30.04
CA ALA A 34 -35.05 -5.05 -29.91
C ALA A 34 -33.93 -3.99 -29.90
N LEU A 35 -34.00 -2.98 -30.78
CA LEU A 35 -33.06 -1.85 -30.81
C LEU A 35 -33.13 -1.02 -29.53
N THR A 36 -34.32 -0.76 -28.99
CA THR A 36 -34.47 -0.02 -27.73
C THR A 36 -33.88 -0.80 -26.56
N ILE A 37 -34.15 -2.11 -26.45
CA ILE A 37 -33.59 -2.96 -25.39
C ILE A 37 -32.07 -3.03 -25.50
N ALA A 38 -31.52 -3.20 -26.70
CA ALA A 38 -30.08 -3.21 -26.92
C ALA A 38 -29.43 -1.86 -26.57
N GLY A 39 -30.06 -0.74 -26.96
CA GLY A 39 -29.59 0.60 -26.61
C GLY A 39 -29.60 0.85 -25.10
N VAL A 40 -30.66 0.43 -24.40
CA VAL A 40 -30.73 0.52 -22.93
C VAL A 40 -29.66 -0.35 -22.28
N ALA A 41 -29.44 -1.58 -22.77
CA ALA A 41 -28.40 -2.46 -22.25
C ALA A 41 -27.01 -1.84 -22.39
N VAL A 42 -26.69 -1.27 -23.55
CA VAL A 42 -25.42 -0.57 -23.78
C VAL A 42 -25.28 0.64 -22.87
N ALA A 43 -26.34 1.44 -22.70
CA ALA A 43 -26.31 2.59 -21.80
C ALA A 43 -26.08 2.18 -20.34
N VAL A 44 -26.72 1.10 -19.87
CA VAL A 44 -26.50 0.56 -18.51
C VAL A 44 -25.07 0.08 -18.34
N ILE A 45 -24.53 -0.65 -19.32
CA ILE A 45 -23.13 -1.11 -19.28
C ILE A 45 -22.18 0.10 -19.24
N ALA A 46 -22.42 1.13 -20.05
CA ALA A 46 -21.61 2.35 -20.06
C ALA A 46 -21.66 3.06 -18.70
N VAL A 47 -22.85 3.20 -18.08
CA VAL A 47 -22.99 3.81 -16.75
C VAL A 47 -22.27 2.98 -15.68
N LEU A 48 -22.35 1.65 -15.74
CA LEU A 48 -21.63 0.79 -14.79
C LEU A 48 -20.12 0.89 -14.95
N LEU A 49 -19.61 0.95 -16.18
CA LEU A 49 -18.18 1.11 -16.45
C LEU A 49 -17.67 2.48 -16.01
N VAL A 50 -18.32 3.56 -16.47
CA VAL A 50 -17.91 4.94 -16.13
C VAL A 50 -18.13 5.23 -14.65
N GLY A 51 -19.28 4.84 -14.11
CA GLY A 51 -19.59 5.00 -12.69
C GLY A 51 -18.67 4.17 -11.80
N GLY A 52 -18.36 2.94 -12.20
CA GLY A 52 -17.39 2.08 -11.51
C GLY A 52 -16.00 2.70 -11.51
N PHE A 53 -15.52 3.16 -12.67
CA PHE A 53 -14.23 3.84 -12.79
C PHE A 53 -14.15 5.07 -11.87
N LEU A 54 -15.17 5.94 -11.88
CA LEU A 54 -15.20 7.13 -11.03
C LEU A 54 -15.16 6.80 -9.54
N VAL A 55 -15.86 5.76 -9.10
CA VAL A 55 -15.83 5.31 -7.69
C VAL A 55 -14.45 4.77 -7.33
N THR A 56 -13.83 3.97 -8.19
CA THR A 56 -12.47 3.46 -7.96
C THR A 56 -11.47 4.61 -7.84
N SER A 57 -11.47 5.55 -8.79
CA SER A 57 -10.58 6.72 -8.74
C SER A 57 -10.83 7.58 -7.50
N TYR A 58 -12.09 7.74 -7.07
CA TYR A 58 -12.40 8.46 -5.84
C TYR A 58 -11.83 7.78 -4.59
N LEU A 59 -11.98 6.46 -4.49
CA LEU A 59 -11.46 5.68 -3.37
C LEU A 59 -9.92 5.69 -3.32
N GLU A 60 -9.27 5.54 -4.47
CA GLU A 60 -7.81 5.62 -4.59
C GLU A 60 -7.28 6.98 -4.16
N ASN A 61 -7.92 8.08 -4.60
CA ASN A 61 -7.55 9.43 -4.15
C ASN A 61 -7.71 9.61 -2.64
N GLN A 62 -8.78 9.05 -2.05
CA GLN A 62 -8.97 9.09 -0.60
C GLN A 62 -7.90 8.29 0.15
N GLN A 63 -7.52 7.13 -0.37
CA GLN A 63 -6.44 6.30 0.18
C GLN A 63 -5.09 7.02 0.16
N VAL A 64 -4.74 7.64 -0.98
CA VAL A 64 -3.51 8.43 -1.11
C VAL A 64 -3.53 9.63 -0.16
N ALA A 65 -4.64 10.35 -0.06
CA ALA A 65 -4.76 11.49 0.85
C ALA A 65 -4.57 11.10 2.33
N LEU A 66 -5.13 9.97 2.75
CA LEU A 66 -4.95 9.45 4.11
C LEU A 66 -3.49 9.07 4.38
N PHE A 67 -2.87 8.32 3.46
CA PHE A 67 -1.46 7.94 3.55
C PHE A 67 -0.53 9.16 3.65
N CYS A 68 -0.69 10.14 2.76
CA CYS A 68 0.10 11.39 2.80
C CYS A 68 -0.16 12.20 4.09
N GLY A 69 -1.38 12.17 4.61
CA GLY A 69 -1.74 12.77 5.89
C GLY A 69 -1.01 12.12 7.07
N HIS A 70 -0.95 10.79 7.11
CA HIS A 70 -0.21 10.06 8.14
C HIS A 70 1.30 10.26 8.05
N ILE A 71 1.87 10.30 6.84
CA ILE A 71 3.28 10.67 6.64
C ILE A 71 3.55 12.09 7.17
N SER A 72 2.71 13.06 6.80
CA SER A 72 2.89 14.44 7.25
C SER A 72 2.84 14.57 8.78
N ALA A 73 1.94 13.82 9.43
CA ALA A 73 1.87 13.75 10.89
C ALA A 73 3.13 13.11 11.50
N SER A 74 3.61 12.02 10.90
CA SER A 74 4.87 11.35 11.27
C SER A 74 6.06 12.29 11.21
N GLU A 75 6.23 13.01 10.10
CA GLU A 75 7.32 13.96 9.91
C GLU A 75 7.28 15.12 10.92
N ALA A 76 6.09 15.66 11.18
CA ALA A 76 5.92 16.74 12.16
C ALA A 76 6.35 16.30 13.57
N ASP A 77 5.93 15.12 14.01
CA ASP A 77 6.30 14.57 15.32
C ASP A 77 7.80 14.24 15.39
N LEU A 78 8.34 13.60 14.34
CA LEU A 78 9.75 13.25 14.28
C LEU A 78 10.66 14.48 14.20
N PHE A 79 10.22 15.57 13.57
CA PHE A 79 10.94 16.84 13.56
C PHE A 79 11.15 17.39 14.98
N LEU A 80 10.13 17.30 15.84
CA LEU A 80 10.25 17.71 17.24
C LEU A 80 11.25 16.84 18.02
N VAL A 81 11.25 15.52 17.77
CA VAL A 81 12.20 14.58 18.37
C VAL A 81 13.63 14.88 17.90
N HIS A 82 13.82 15.06 16.59
CA HIS A 82 15.10 15.38 16.00
C HIS A 82 15.66 16.70 16.55
N GLY A 83 14.84 17.75 16.64
CA GLY A 83 15.24 19.03 17.22
C GLY A 83 15.77 18.88 18.65
N ARG A 84 15.11 18.05 19.47
CA ARG A 84 15.60 17.75 20.83
C ARG A 84 16.93 17.01 20.80
N ILE A 85 17.05 15.92 20.05
CA ILE A 85 18.28 15.12 19.99
C ILE A 85 19.48 15.93 19.49
N SER A 86 19.29 16.75 18.45
CA SER A 86 20.33 17.60 17.90
C SER A 86 20.90 18.57 18.95
N VAL A 87 20.06 19.10 19.85
CA VAL A 87 20.54 19.92 20.98
C VAL A 87 21.48 19.13 21.90
N TYR A 88 21.16 17.87 22.22
CA TYR A 88 22.03 17.04 23.08
C TYR A 88 23.32 16.61 22.39
N MET A 89 23.28 16.41 21.07
CA MET A 89 24.46 16.05 20.29
C MET A 89 25.43 17.23 20.07
N GLN A 90 24.90 18.44 19.89
CA GLN A 90 25.70 19.62 19.56
C GLN A 90 26.23 20.39 20.77
N THR A 91 25.61 20.23 21.95
CA THR A 91 26.02 20.98 23.13
C THR A 91 27.27 20.33 23.75
N PRO A 92 28.43 21.02 23.79
CA PRO A 92 29.62 20.49 24.44
C PRO A 92 29.32 20.13 25.90
N ALA A 93 29.91 19.04 26.39
CA ALA A 93 29.87 18.71 27.82
C ALA A 93 30.92 19.50 28.62
N ASP A 94 31.71 20.33 27.95
CA ASP A 94 32.80 21.10 28.53
C ASP A 94 32.28 22.05 29.61
N GLY A 95 32.70 21.81 30.86
CA GLY A 95 32.30 22.62 32.02
C GLY A 95 31.18 22.03 32.89
N LEU A 96 30.59 20.88 32.51
CA LEU A 96 29.67 20.16 33.39
C LEU A 96 30.45 19.39 34.47
N LEU A 97 29.97 19.49 35.72
CA LEU A 97 30.36 18.56 36.78
C LEU A 97 29.84 17.16 36.45
N ALA A 98 30.45 16.11 37.02
CA ALA A 98 30.07 14.71 36.77
C ALA A 98 28.55 14.45 36.91
N ALA A 99 27.91 15.00 37.94
CA ALA A 99 26.46 14.89 38.14
C ALA A 99 25.64 15.51 36.99
N GLY A 100 26.12 16.61 36.39
CA GLY A 100 25.47 17.24 35.23
C GLY A 100 25.65 16.45 33.94
N CYS A 101 26.73 15.66 33.82
CA CYS A 101 26.88 14.70 32.72
C CYS A 101 25.92 13.52 32.87
N ASP A 102 25.74 12.99 34.09
CA ASP A 102 24.84 11.87 34.36
C ASP A 102 23.37 12.24 34.08
N ASP A 103 22.92 13.42 34.55
CA ASP A 103 21.57 13.93 34.26
C ASP A 103 21.34 14.13 32.76
N ARG A 104 22.33 14.70 32.05
CA ARG A 104 22.27 14.88 30.59
C ARG A 104 22.13 13.55 29.86
N MET A 105 22.88 12.52 30.25
CA MET A 105 22.81 11.20 29.61
C MET A 105 21.48 10.52 29.88
N ARG A 106 20.94 10.66 31.09
CA ARG A 106 19.62 10.13 31.44
C ARG A 106 18.51 10.79 30.62
N GLU A 107 18.60 12.10 30.41
CA GLU A 107 17.65 12.84 29.58
C GLU A 107 17.77 12.49 28.09
N PHE A 108 19.00 12.40 27.56
CA PHE A 108 19.23 11.93 26.19
C PHE A 108 18.64 10.53 25.97
N ALA A 109 18.83 9.62 26.92
CA ALA A 109 18.23 8.29 26.88
C ALA A 109 16.69 8.33 26.87
N ALA A 110 16.09 9.24 27.64
CA ALA A 110 14.64 9.40 27.68
C ALA A 110 14.08 9.92 26.35
N ILE A 111 14.75 10.90 25.73
CA ILE A 111 14.37 11.43 24.42
C ILE A 111 14.51 10.35 23.35
N ALA A 112 15.59 9.57 23.37
CA ALA A 112 15.79 8.47 22.44
C ALA A 112 14.71 7.40 22.57
N ARG A 113 14.33 7.01 23.80
CA ARG A 113 13.20 6.09 24.03
C ARG A 113 11.88 6.65 23.50
N TYR A 114 11.61 7.93 23.76
CA TYR A 114 10.43 8.60 23.23
C TYR A 114 10.43 8.59 21.69
N GLY A 115 11.56 8.90 21.07
CA GLY A 115 11.74 8.81 19.62
C GLY A 115 11.39 7.43 19.08
N ARG A 116 11.98 6.37 19.65
CA ARG A 116 11.68 4.98 19.31
C ARG A 116 10.18 4.69 19.35
N ASP A 117 9.50 5.09 20.43
CA ASP A 117 8.08 4.81 20.61
C ASP A 117 7.22 5.60 19.60
N VAL A 118 7.56 6.86 19.31
CA VAL A 118 6.92 7.67 18.24
C VAL A 118 7.11 7.01 16.87
N THR A 119 8.31 6.55 16.55
CA THR A 119 8.58 5.90 15.26
C THR A 119 7.82 4.58 15.12
N ALA A 120 7.72 3.79 16.21
CA ALA A 120 6.97 2.55 16.23
C ALA A 120 5.46 2.79 16.00
N TYR A 121 4.90 3.82 16.63
CA TYR A 121 3.52 4.23 16.46
C TYR A 121 3.21 4.59 15.00
N HIS A 122 3.98 5.51 14.41
CA HIS A 122 3.77 5.94 13.02
C HIS A 122 3.97 4.81 12.02
N ARG A 123 4.96 3.92 12.27
CA ARG A 123 5.17 2.74 11.44
C ARG A 123 3.94 1.83 11.42
N GLN A 124 3.29 1.64 12.57
CA GLN A 124 2.10 0.80 12.66
C GLN A 124 0.90 1.42 11.93
N ILE A 125 0.70 2.74 12.06
CA ILE A 125 -0.38 3.46 11.36
C ILE A 125 -0.18 3.37 9.86
N ILE A 126 1.00 3.74 9.38
CA ILE A 126 1.29 3.78 7.95
C ILE A 126 1.27 2.36 7.34
N ALA A 127 1.71 1.34 8.07
CA ALA A 127 1.60 -0.06 7.63
C ALA A 127 0.15 -0.56 7.55
N SER A 128 -0.79 0.11 8.22
CA SER A 128 -2.22 -0.23 8.15
C SER A 128 -2.96 0.49 7.02
N ASP A 129 -2.34 1.50 6.40
CA ASP A 129 -2.95 2.21 5.29
C ASP A 129 -3.11 1.27 4.08
N THR A 130 -4.30 1.28 3.51
CA THR A 130 -4.51 0.72 2.18
C THR A 130 -4.12 1.78 1.18
N VAL A 131 -3.14 1.50 0.33
CA VAL A 131 -2.68 2.40 -0.73
C VAL A 131 -2.90 1.76 -2.10
N PRO A 132 -3.10 2.56 -3.16
CA PRO A 132 -3.09 2.04 -4.53
C PRO A 132 -1.76 1.34 -4.84
N GLU A 133 -1.77 0.38 -5.76
CA GLU A 133 -0.59 -0.42 -6.11
C GLU A 133 0.62 0.44 -6.48
N ALA A 134 0.38 1.55 -7.20
CA ALA A 134 1.42 2.52 -7.58
C ALA A 134 2.18 3.12 -6.37
N TYR A 135 1.51 3.28 -5.22
CA TYR A 135 2.11 3.86 -4.00
C TYR A 135 2.69 2.80 -3.04
N SER A 136 2.57 1.51 -3.35
CA SER A 136 3.06 0.44 -2.48
C SER A 136 4.57 0.48 -2.25
N GLY A 137 5.34 0.88 -3.28
CA GLY A 137 6.78 1.12 -3.18
C GLY A 137 7.12 2.23 -2.19
N ALA A 138 6.43 3.38 -2.30
CA ALA A 138 6.60 4.52 -1.40
C ALA A 138 6.24 4.15 0.05
N GLN A 139 5.10 3.50 0.28
CA GLN A 139 4.70 3.04 1.61
C GLN A 139 5.75 2.10 2.21
N SER A 140 6.24 1.12 1.45
CA SER A 140 7.26 0.16 1.90
C SER A 140 8.59 0.85 2.25
N ALA A 141 9.04 1.79 1.42
CA ALA A 141 10.26 2.55 1.66
C ALA A 141 10.14 3.44 2.90
N TYR A 142 9.01 4.11 3.11
CA TYR A 142 8.79 4.94 4.29
C TYR A 142 8.71 4.10 5.59
N ILE A 143 8.02 2.95 5.56
CA ILE A 143 8.00 2.00 6.70
C ILE A 143 9.41 1.54 7.04
N ARG A 144 10.24 1.25 6.02
CA ARG A 144 11.64 0.88 6.20
C ARG A 144 12.44 2.03 6.80
N ALA A 145 12.23 3.26 6.36
CA ALA A 145 12.86 4.44 6.95
C ALA A 145 12.53 4.55 8.45
N LEU A 146 11.25 4.45 8.81
CA LEU A 146 10.81 4.43 10.21
C LEU A 146 11.45 3.29 11.01
N ASP A 147 11.58 2.10 10.44
CA ASP A 147 12.24 0.97 11.09
C ASP A 147 13.73 1.26 11.40
N ARG A 148 14.46 1.82 10.42
CA ARG A 148 15.87 2.20 10.61
C ARG A 148 16.06 3.32 11.62
N LEU A 149 15.16 4.31 11.61
CA LEU A 149 15.17 5.38 12.59
C LEU A 149 14.87 4.86 14.01
N ASN A 150 13.95 3.90 14.14
CA ASN A 150 13.66 3.22 15.40
C ASN A 150 14.90 2.49 15.95
N HIS A 151 15.67 1.81 15.09
CA HIS A 151 16.94 1.20 15.48
C HIS A 151 17.96 2.25 15.94
N ALA A 152 18.13 3.37 15.22
CA ALA A 152 19.02 4.45 15.62
C ALA A 152 18.68 4.98 17.03
N PHE A 153 17.40 5.25 17.31
CA PHE A 153 16.94 5.65 18.63
C PHE A 153 17.21 4.60 19.71
N SER A 154 17.01 3.32 19.39
CA SER A 154 17.28 2.22 20.33
C SER A 154 18.77 2.12 20.69
N PHE A 155 19.65 2.31 19.71
CA PHE A 155 21.09 2.34 19.94
C PHE A 155 21.54 3.60 20.69
N TRP A 156 21.00 4.78 20.39
CA TRP A 156 21.28 6.00 21.17
C TRP A 156 20.86 5.86 22.64
N SER A 157 19.67 5.32 22.93
CA SER A 157 19.27 5.02 24.30
C SER A 157 20.21 4.01 24.98
N SER A 158 20.67 3.00 24.25
CA SER A 158 21.60 1.99 24.77
C SER A 158 22.99 2.56 25.02
N ALA A 159 23.47 3.45 24.15
CA ALA A 159 24.73 4.17 24.33
C ALA A 159 24.70 5.03 25.59
N ALA A 160 23.62 5.80 25.77
CA ALA A 160 23.42 6.64 26.95
C ALA A 160 23.43 5.83 28.25
N THR A 161 22.76 4.68 28.24
CA THR A 161 22.67 3.76 29.38
C THR A 161 24.03 3.10 29.68
N ALA A 162 24.79 2.73 28.65
CA ALA A 162 26.15 2.21 28.82
C ALA A 162 27.10 3.27 29.37
N TYR A 163 26.95 4.53 28.95
CA TYR A 163 27.73 5.65 29.47
C TYR A 163 27.47 5.90 30.96
N ASP A 164 26.20 5.86 31.39
CA ASP A 164 25.79 5.96 32.80
C ASP A 164 26.42 4.86 33.66
N MET A 165 26.55 3.64 33.11
CA MET A 165 27.24 2.52 33.74
C MET A 165 28.77 2.56 33.61
N ARG A 166 29.33 3.60 32.97
CA ARG A 166 30.77 3.76 32.68
C ARG A 166 31.36 2.66 31.79
N ASP A 167 30.52 1.95 31.04
CA ASP A 167 30.95 1.03 29.99
C ASP A 167 31.13 1.79 28.67
N TYR A 168 32.23 2.55 28.60
CA TYR A 168 32.53 3.40 27.44
C TYR A 168 32.77 2.60 26.16
N ALA A 169 33.22 1.35 26.29
CA ALA A 169 33.40 0.47 25.14
C ALA A 169 32.06 0.07 24.52
N ALA A 170 31.06 -0.29 25.35
CA ALA A 170 29.71 -0.53 24.87
C ALA A 170 29.03 0.74 24.36
N ALA A 171 29.24 1.88 25.03
CA ALA A 171 28.71 3.16 24.57
C ALA A 171 29.20 3.50 23.15
N ASN A 172 30.51 3.40 22.88
CA ASN A 172 31.08 3.66 21.56
C ASN A 172 30.57 2.70 20.48
N ARG A 173 30.42 1.40 20.80
CA ARG A 173 29.83 0.44 19.85
C ARG A 173 28.39 0.81 19.51
N ASN A 174 27.57 1.11 20.52
CA ASN A 174 26.18 1.50 20.30
C ASN A 174 26.06 2.81 19.49
N LEU A 175 26.96 3.79 19.68
CA LEU A 175 26.96 5.00 18.86
C LEU A 175 27.28 4.69 17.39
N ALA A 176 28.25 3.82 17.11
CA ALA A 176 28.56 3.41 15.74
C ALA A 176 27.39 2.68 15.06
N GLU A 177 26.69 1.80 15.78
CA GLU A 177 25.48 1.13 15.27
C GLU A 177 24.33 2.14 15.04
N ALA A 178 24.19 3.14 15.92
CA ALA A 178 23.22 4.20 15.74
C ALA A 178 23.50 5.04 14.49
N ASP A 179 24.77 5.38 14.24
CA ASP A 179 25.19 6.10 13.04
C ASP A 179 24.93 5.28 11.77
N GLY A 180 25.21 3.97 11.80
CA GLY A 180 24.88 3.05 10.71
C GLY A 180 23.37 3.02 10.41
N ALA A 181 22.55 2.84 11.44
CA ALA A 181 21.09 2.85 11.30
C ALA A 181 20.55 4.21 10.80
N TRP A 182 21.15 5.32 11.21
CA TRP A 182 20.81 6.66 10.72
C TRP A 182 21.14 6.85 9.22
N GLN A 183 22.27 6.32 8.77
CA GLN A 183 22.63 6.34 7.34
C GLN A 183 21.65 5.51 6.51
N GLU A 184 21.28 4.32 7.00
CA GLU A 184 20.26 3.47 6.36
C GLU A 184 18.88 4.15 6.33
N TYR A 185 18.51 4.88 7.40
CA TYR A 185 17.30 5.72 7.42
C TYR A 185 17.35 6.77 6.31
N THR A 186 18.45 7.51 6.20
CA THR A 186 18.61 8.56 5.17
C THR A 186 18.50 7.97 3.76
N ALA A 187 19.07 6.79 3.52
CA ALA A 187 18.96 6.09 2.25
C ALA A 187 17.52 5.65 1.96
N ALA A 188 16.80 5.15 2.96
CA ALA A 188 15.40 4.74 2.82
C ALA A 188 14.45 5.92 2.56
N VAL A 189 14.72 7.10 3.13
CA VAL A 189 13.99 8.34 2.80
C VAL A 189 14.21 8.72 1.33
N ALA A 190 15.45 8.66 0.84
CA ALA A 190 15.73 8.93 -0.57
C ALA A 190 15.11 7.90 -1.54
N GLU A 191 14.93 6.65 -1.08
CA GLU A 191 14.15 5.63 -1.80
C GLU A 191 12.66 5.98 -1.80
N TYR A 192 12.10 6.37 -0.66
CA TYR A 192 10.72 6.85 -0.55
C TYR A 192 10.43 8.01 -1.50
N ASP A 193 11.28 9.05 -1.53
CA ASP A 193 11.12 10.20 -2.42
C ASP A 193 11.17 9.83 -3.91
N ARG A 194 11.88 8.74 -4.24
CA ARG A 194 11.97 8.22 -5.61
C ARG A 194 10.71 7.47 -6.00
N GLU A 195 10.28 6.54 -5.14
CA GLU A 195 9.08 5.74 -5.36
C GLU A 195 7.82 6.61 -5.36
N LEU A 196 7.75 7.63 -4.50
CA LEU A 196 6.64 8.58 -4.47
C LEU A 196 6.52 9.32 -5.80
N ARG A 197 7.64 9.86 -6.31
CA ARG A 197 7.66 10.54 -7.62
C ARG A 197 7.28 9.60 -8.76
N ALA A 198 7.76 8.36 -8.74
CA ALA A 198 7.38 7.37 -9.76
C ALA A 198 5.89 7.06 -9.72
N ALA A 199 5.28 6.99 -8.53
CA ALA A 199 3.85 6.81 -8.35
C ALA A 199 3.04 8.01 -8.86
N GLU A 200 3.49 9.24 -8.59
CA GLU A 200 2.85 10.47 -9.03
C GLU A 200 2.94 10.67 -10.54
N GLU A 201 4.11 10.46 -11.15
CA GLU A 201 4.33 10.57 -12.61
C GLU A 201 3.60 9.46 -13.39
N GLY A 202 3.51 8.25 -12.83
CA GLY A 202 2.77 7.14 -13.44
C GLY A 202 1.25 7.32 -13.42
N ALA A 203 0.73 8.14 -12.49
CA ALA A 203 -0.69 8.48 -12.41
C ALA A 203 -1.12 9.55 -13.44
N GLU A 204 -0.17 10.31 -14.00
CA GLU A 204 -0.44 11.44 -14.90
C GLU A 204 -0.69 11.09 -16.37
N VAL A 205 -0.55 9.83 -16.80
CA VAL A 205 -0.78 9.44 -18.22
C VAL A 205 -2.21 8.95 -18.42
N PRO A 206 -3.13 9.75 -19.00
CA PRO A 206 -4.43 9.24 -19.43
C PRO A 206 -4.22 8.33 -20.66
N PRO A 207 -5.04 7.30 -20.87
CA PRO A 207 -4.94 6.49 -22.09
C PRO A 207 -5.16 7.39 -23.31
N GLU A 208 -4.17 7.42 -24.22
CA GLU A 208 -4.34 8.05 -25.53
C GLU A 208 -5.55 7.41 -26.22
N GLN A 209 -6.52 8.25 -26.58
CA GLN A 209 -7.73 7.89 -27.32
C GLN A 209 -7.45 7.64 -28.80
#